data_AF-A0A4V1VJB5-F1
#
_entry.id   AF-A0A4V1VJB5-F1
#
_cell.length_a   1.000
_cell.length_b   1.000
_cell.length_c   1.000
_cell.angle_alpha   90.00
_cell.angle_beta   90.00
_cell.angle_gamma   90.00
#
_symmetry.space_group_name_H-M   'P 1'
#
loop_
_entity.id
_entity.type
_entity.pdbx_description
1 polymer ?
#
loop_
_entity_poly.entity_id
_entity_poly.type
_entity_poly.pdbx_seq_one_letter_code
_entity_poly.pdbx_strand_id
1 'polypeptide(L)' 'AGVAATAGMSPKLGRASYLGDRVLGVPDAGAAAVAVWLRALLR' A
#
# COMPACT_ATOMS: atom_id res chain seq x y z
N ALA A 1 -9.26 4.73 7.46
CA ALA A 1 -8.74 3.91 6.35
C ALA A 1 -7.42 4.52 5.86
N GLY A 2 -6.46 3.71 5.40
CA GLY A 2 -5.09 4.14 5.06
C GLY A 2 -4.28 2.95 4.52
N VAL A 3 -3.04 2.74 4.98
CA VAL A 3 -2.18 1.62 4.56
C VAL A 3 -2.90 0.26 4.64
N ALA A 4 -3.59 -0.05 5.74
CA ALA A 4 -4.28 -1.34 5.87
C ALA A 4 -5.41 -1.54 4.86
N ALA A 5 -6.02 -0.47 4.34
CA ALA A 5 -7.10 -0.57 3.37
C ALA A 5 -6.60 -0.98 1.99
N THR A 6 -5.32 -0.72 1.67
CA THR A 6 -4.77 -1.06 0.35
C THR A 6 -4.59 -2.56 0.16
N ALA A 7 -4.53 -3.34 1.24
CA ALA A 7 -4.47 -4.80 1.19
C ALA A 7 -5.68 -5.45 0.49
N GLY A 8 -6.83 -4.77 0.47
CA GLY A 8 -8.03 -5.25 -0.23
C GLY A 8 -8.22 -4.71 -1.64
N MET A 9 -7.27 -3.93 -2.17
CA MET A 9 -7.41 -3.26 -3.47
C MET A 9 -6.77 -4.09 -4.60
N SER A 10 -7.46 -4.21 -5.73
CA SER A 10 -6.86 -4.80 -6.93
C SER A 10 -5.76 -3.86 -7.47
N PRO A 11 -4.52 -4.36 -7.70
CA PRO A 11 -3.40 -3.52 -8.11
C PRO A 11 -3.51 -3.16 -9.59
N LYS A 12 -3.62 -1.86 -9.89
CA LYS A 12 -3.72 -1.35 -11.28
C LYS A 12 -2.40 -0.80 -11.85
N LEU A 13 -1.43 -0.49 -10.99
CA LEU A 13 -0.18 0.19 -11.35
C LEU A 13 1.01 -0.41 -10.57
N GLY A 14 2.23 -0.12 -11.03
CA GLY A 14 3.48 -0.49 -10.36
C GLY A 14 3.83 -1.98 -10.44
N ARG A 15 4.84 -2.42 -9.68
CA ARG A 15 5.30 -3.83 -9.71
C ARG A 15 4.27 -4.81 -9.13
N ALA A 16 3.38 -4.35 -8.27
CA ALA A 16 2.31 -5.16 -7.70
C ALA A 16 1.32 -5.64 -8.78
N SER A 17 1.08 -4.85 -9.84
CA SER A 17 0.17 -5.25 -10.91
C SER A 17 0.67 -6.44 -11.73
N TYR A 18 1.98 -6.73 -11.72
CA TYR A 18 2.55 -7.92 -12.39
C TYR A 18 2.11 -9.23 -11.75
N LEU A 19 1.70 -9.18 -10.48
CA LEU A 19 1.29 -10.35 -9.71
C LEU A 19 -0.22 -10.58 -9.72
N GLY A 20 -1.00 -9.58 -10.15
CA GLY A 20 -2.47 -9.63 -10.14
C GLY A 20 -3.01 -9.88 -8.73
N ASP A 21 -4.01 -10.74 -8.60
CA ASP A 21 -4.68 -11.02 -7.33
C ASP A 21 -3.79 -11.70 -6.27
N ARG A 22 -2.57 -12.13 -6.63
CA ARG A 22 -1.63 -12.74 -5.67
C ARG A 22 -1.14 -11.79 -4.59
N VAL A 23 -1.36 -10.47 -4.73
CA VAL A 23 -0.99 -9.49 -3.68
C VAL A 23 -2.15 -9.12 -2.76
N LEU A 24 -3.36 -9.64 -3.00
CA LEU A 24 -4.48 -9.39 -2.10
C LEU A 24 -4.15 -9.91 -0.69
N GLY A 25 -4.46 -9.10 0.32
CA GLY A 25 -4.06 -9.31 1.71
C GLY A 25 -2.72 -8.68 2.10
N VAL A 26 -1.95 -8.14 1.14
CA VAL A 26 -0.68 -7.45 1.40
C VAL A 26 -0.85 -5.93 1.21
N PRO A 27 -0.58 -5.10 2.25
CA PRO A 27 -0.62 -3.65 2.09
C PRO A 27 0.35 -3.12 1.05
N ASP A 28 -0.06 -2.10 0.29
CA ASP A 28 0.78 -1.38 -0.66
C ASP A 28 2.02 -0.76 0.04
N ALA A 29 3.19 -1.05 -0.52
CA ALA A 29 4.47 -0.58 0.02
C ALA A 29 4.65 0.94 -0.09
N GLY A 30 4.13 1.56 -1.15
CA GLY A 30 4.18 3.02 -1.34
C GLY A 30 3.35 3.74 -0.28
N ALA A 31 2.13 3.28 -0.03
CA ALA A 31 1.27 3.77 1.04
C ALA A 31 1.93 3.60 2.41
N ALA A 32 2.58 2.45 2.67
CA ALA A 32 3.32 2.22 3.91
C ALA A 32 4.46 3.23 4.10
N ALA A 33 5.22 3.53 3.05
CA ALA A 33 6.29 4.54 3.10
C ALA A 33 5.75 5.95 3.41
N VAL A 34 4.65 6.36 2.75
CA VAL A 34 4.00 7.65 3.01
C VAL A 34 3.54 7.75 4.47
N ALA A 35 3.00 6.68 5.05
CA ALA A 35 2.59 6.68 6.44
C ALA A 35 3.76 6.89 7.42
N VAL A 36 4.97 6.41 7.09
CA VAL A 36 6.18 6.69 7.87
C VAL A 36 6.54 8.17 7.81
N TRP A 37 6.49 8.78 6.63
CA TRP A 37 6.77 10.22 6.47
C TRP A 37 5.77 11.09 7.24
N LEU A 38 4.47 10.80 7.11
CA LEU A 38 3.43 11.53 7.83
C LEU A 38 3.62 11.42 9.35
N ARG A 39 3.95 10.24 9.87
CA ARG A 39 4.28 10.08 11.29
C ARG A 39 5.50 10.89 11.72
N ALA A 40 6.46 11.13 10.83
CA ALA A 40 7.62 11.96 11.13
C ALA A 40 7.27 13.45 11.15
N LEU A 41 6.36 13.91 10.29
CA LEU A 41 5.90 15.30 10.23
C LEU A 41 4.95 15.70 11.37
N LEU A 42 4.28 14.71 11.98
CA LEU A 42 3.38 14.92 13.12
C LEU A 42 4.12 14.95 14.47
N ARG A 43 5.45 15.01 14.45
CA ARG A 43 6.28 15.18 15.64
C ARG A 43 6.58 16.65 15.89
#